data_AF-A0A5C8EBZ6-F1
#
_entry.id   AF-A0A5C8EBZ6-F1
#
_cell.length_a   1.000
_cell.length_b   1.000
_cell.length_c   1.000
_cell.angle_alpha   90.00
_cell.angle_beta   90.00
_cell.angle_gamma   90.00
#
_symmetry.space_group_name_H-M   'P 1'
#
loop_
_entity.id
_entity.type
_entity.pdbx_description
1 polymer ?
#
loop_
_entity_poly.entity_id
_entity_poly.type
_entity_poly.pdbx_seq_one_letter_code
_entity_poly.pdbx_strand_id
1 'polypeptide(L)'
;MNIRPNGAPWVRYLARSYDYGETWTEAKVQNDLPSSGSNGDTIYYTSILNGYDKNRLITLVDARPYRNGNNGGPGEPTFYISYDEGMTWTNKKTLYSNAAGYSSLAILKDGSIGILAELGNSWNGPIYFLKTSIEWCNSNDNPCSPTNANTKK
;
A
#
# COMPACT_ATOMS: atom_id res chain seq x y z
N MET A 1 7.37 4.07 8.81
CA MET A 1 6.01 4.63 9.00
C MET A 1 5.58 5.32 7.73
N ASN A 2 4.35 5.05 7.28
CA ASN A 2 3.70 5.71 6.14
C ASN A 2 2.53 6.55 6.64
N ILE A 3 2.62 7.88 6.51
CA ILE A 3 1.85 8.84 7.29
C ILE A 3 0.86 9.59 6.39
N ARG A 4 -0.39 9.71 6.85
CA ARG A 4 -1.44 10.50 6.22
C ARG A 4 -1.10 12.00 6.29
N PRO A 5 -1.20 12.77 5.18
CA PRO A 5 -1.05 14.21 5.24
C PRO A 5 -2.24 14.87 5.96
N ASN A 6 -1.97 15.97 6.67
CA ASN A 6 -2.99 16.85 7.26
C ASN A 6 -2.93 18.25 6.63
N GLY A 7 -2.78 18.31 5.31
CA GLY A 7 -2.60 19.55 4.56
C GLY A 7 -1.75 19.37 3.30
N ALA A 8 -1.53 20.49 2.60
CA ALA A 8 -0.58 20.53 1.48
C ALA A 8 0.80 20.01 1.95
N PRO A 9 1.52 19.21 1.12
CA PRO A 9 1.32 19.06 -0.32
C PRO A 9 0.35 17.96 -0.77
N TRP A 10 -0.42 17.33 0.13
CA TRP A 10 -1.37 16.26 -0.23
C TRP A 10 -0.69 15.04 -0.87
N VAL A 11 0.30 14.55 -0.13
CA VAL A 11 1.17 13.41 -0.44
C VAL A 11 1.49 12.69 0.86
N ARG A 12 1.76 11.39 0.81
CA ARG A 12 2.18 10.64 2.00
C ARG A 12 3.53 11.13 2.48
N TYR A 13 3.78 10.98 3.78
CA TYR A 13 5.12 11.15 4.36
C TYR A 13 5.67 9.81 4.83
N LEU A 14 6.96 9.60 4.65
CA LEU A 14 7.67 8.44 5.19
C LEU A 14 8.69 8.86 6.25
N ALA A 15 8.70 8.13 7.35
CA ALA A 15 9.73 8.19 8.39
C ALA A 15 10.21 6.77 8.72
N ARG A 16 11.45 6.63 9.17
CA ARG A 16 12.06 5.33 9.52
C ARG A 16 12.47 5.34 10.99
N SER A 17 12.35 4.18 11.62
CA SER A 17 12.89 3.91 12.95
C SER A 17 13.85 2.73 12.82
N TYR A 18 14.91 2.76 13.61
CA TYR A 18 15.94 1.72 13.68
C TYR A 18 16.03 1.08 15.07
N ASP A 19 15.09 1.43 15.95
CA ASP A 19 15.05 1.10 17.37
C ASP A 19 13.63 0.75 17.82
N TYR A 20 12.91 0.02 16.96
CA TYR A 20 11.57 -0.52 17.26
C TYR A 20 10.49 0.53 17.53
N GLY A 21 10.70 1.77 17.07
CA GLY A 21 9.71 2.85 17.13
C GLY A 21 9.96 3.86 18.24
N GLU A 22 11.03 3.72 19.03
CA GLU A 22 11.41 4.67 20.08
C GLU A 22 11.83 6.03 19.50
N THR A 23 12.64 6.01 18.44
CA THR A 23 13.02 7.22 17.70
C THR A 23 12.75 7.09 16.21
N TRP A 24 12.52 8.24 15.58
CA TRP A 24 12.19 8.32 14.16
C TRP A 24 13.07 9.35 13.46
N THR A 25 13.45 9.05 12.23
CA THR A 25 13.98 10.07 11.32
C THR A 25 12.93 11.14 11.07
N GLU A 26 13.36 12.31 10.60
CA GLU A 26 12.45 13.31 10.05
C GLU A 26 11.52 12.68 8.98
N ALA A 27 10.24 13.05 9.03
CA ALA A 27 9.25 12.61 8.06
C ALA A 27 9.45 13.37 6.74
N LYS A 28 9.68 12.64 5.65
CA LYS A 28 9.91 13.21 4.33
C LYS A 28 8.72 12.99 3.42
N VAL A 29 8.46 13.97 2.57
CA VAL A 29 7.46 13.87 1.50
C VAL A 29 7.82 12.73 0.55
N GLN A 30 6.83 11.89 0.22
CA GLN A 30 6.97 10.76 -0.70
C GLN A 30 6.14 11.04 -1.97
N ASN A 31 6.79 11.66 -2.96
CA ASN A 31 6.12 12.23 -4.15
C ASN A 31 5.44 11.21 -5.07
N ASP A 32 5.83 9.93 -5.02
CA ASP A 32 5.21 8.85 -5.78
C ASP A 32 3.94 8.29 -5.11
N LEU A 33 3.64 8.71 -3.88
CA LEU A 33 2.43 8.37 -3.13
C LEU A 33 1.55 9.63 -2.90
N PRO A 34 0.75 10.05 -3.90
CA PRO A 34 -0.25 11.11 -3.72
C PRO A 34 -1.27 10.72 -2.63
N SER A 35 -1.90 11.70 -2.00
CA SER A 35 -2.99 11.47 -1.05
C SER A 35 -3.79 12.75 -0.80
N SER A 36 -5.11 12.68 -0.89
CA SER A 36 -6.04 13.72 -0.44
C SER A 36 -6.33 13.70 1.06
N GLY A 37 -5.50 12.98 1.84
CA GLY A 37 -5.64 12.86 3.27
C GLY A 37 -6.61 11.76 3.67
N SER A 38 -6.45 10.54 3.15
CA SER A 38 -7.09 9.33 3.69
C SER A 38 -6.13 8.51 4.56
N ASN A 39 -6.69 7.57 5.31
CA ASN A 39 -5.89 6.45 5.81
C ASN A 39 -5.55 5.48 4.65
N GLY A 40 -4.52 4.69 4.84
CA GLY A 40 -4.12 3.58 3.99
C GLY A 40 -3.13 2.72 4.75
N ASP A 41 -2.82 1.56 4.20
CA ASP A 41 -2.07 0.53 4.91
C ASP A 41 -0.82 0.12 4.14
N THR A 42 0.18 -0.39 4.85
CA THR A 42 1.46 -0.85 4.28
C THR A 42 1.85 -2.17 4.93
N ILE A 43 2.10 -3.18 4.11
CA ILE A 43 2.56 -4.51 4.56
C ILE A 43 3.94 -4.82 4.00
N TYR A 44 4.72 -5.58 4.77
CA TYR A 44 5.94 -6.23 4.30
C TYR A 44 5.56 -7.59 3.73
N TYR A 45 5.34 -7.66 2.42
CA TYR A 45 4.74 -8.82 1.76
C TYR A 45 5.69 -10.02 1.68
N THR A 46 6.94 -9.80 1.27
CA THR A 46 7.98 -10.84 1.26
C THR A 46 9.30 -10.25 1.75
N SER A 47 10.15 -11.08 2.37
CA SER A 47 11.50 -10.69 2.81
C SER A 47 12.53 -11.76 2.44
N ILE A 48 13.73 -11.32 2.04
CA ILE A 48 14.90 -12.20 1.87
C ILE A 48 15.29 -12.90 3.17
N LEU A 49 15.03 -12.26 4.32
CA LEU A 49 15.26 -12.86 5.63
C LEU A 49 14.33 -14.05 5.89
N ASN A 50 13.18 -14.08 5.19
CA ASN A 50 12.22 -15.18 5.22
C ASN A 50 12.42 -16.15 4.04
N GLY A 51 13.55 -16.07 3.32
CA GLY A 51 13.91 -16.98 2.23
C GLY A 51 13.28 -16.67 0.87
N TYR A 52 12.63 -15.52 0.70
CA TYR A 52 12.16 -15.08 -0.62
C TYR A 52 13.32 -14.51 -1.45
N ASP A 53 13.09 -14.39 -2.76
CA ASP A 53 14.07 -13.87 -3.73
C ASP A 53 14.37 -12.38 -3.57
N LYS A 54 13.42 -11.59 -3.05
CA LYS A 54 13.56 -10.16 -2.78
C LYS A 54 12.57 -9.66 -1.73
N ASN A 55 12.88 -8.48 -1.21
CA ASN A 55 11.98 -7.73 -0.35
C ASN A 55 10.89 -7.05 -1.17
N ARG A 56 9.66 -7.06 -0.66
CA ARG A 56 8.50 -6.43 -1.29
C ARG A 56 7.68 -5.72 -0.24
N LEU A 57 7.62 -4.41 -0.32
CA LEU A 57 6.62 -3.63 0.41
C LEU A 57 5.43 -3.38 -0.50
N ILE A 58 4.24 -3.44 0.09
CA ILE A 58 3.00 -3.14 -0.62
C ILE A 58 2.24 -2.12 0.21
N THR A 59 1.75 -1.06 -0.45
CA THR A 59 0.84 -0.11 0.17
C THR A 59 -0.41 0.10 -0.68
N LEU A 60 -1.53 0.33 -0.01
CA LEU A 60 -2.78 0.76 -0.63
C LEU A 60 -3.20 2.06 0.06
N VAL A 61 -3.18 3.14 -0.71
CA VAL A 61 -3.51 4.51 -0.24
C VAL A 61 -4.42 5.17 -1.26
N ASP A 62 -5.19 6.17 -0.81
CA ASP A 62 -5.93 7.03 -1.73
C ASP A 62 -4.97 7.78 -2.67
N ALA A 63 -5.28 7.87 -3.96
CA ALA A 63 -4.42 8.53 -4.93
C ALA A 63 -5.12 9.69 -5.67
N ARG A 64 -6.39 9.94 -5.34
CA ARG A 64 -7.13 11.07 -5.90
C ARG A 64 -6.45 12.39 -5.50
N PRO A 65 -6.16 13.29 -6.45
CA PRO A 65 -5.65 14.62 -6.12
C PRO A 65 -6.63 15.41 -5.24
N TYR A 66 -6.13 16.04 -4.19
CA TYR A 66 -6.93 16.95 -3.37
C TYR A 66 -7.42 18.15 -4.19
N ARG A 67 -8.70 18.49 -4.05
CA ARG A 67 -9.31 19.71 -4.60
C ARG A 67 -10.09 20.41 -3.48
N ASN A 68 -9.85 21.70 -3.25
CA ASN A 68 -10.53 22.47 -2.20
C ASN A 68 -12.07 22.35 -2.32
N GLY A 69 -12.75 22.00 -1.22
CA GLY A 69 -14.21 21.92 -1.12
C GLY A 69 -14.81 20.51 -1.18
N ASN A 70 -16.15 20.43 -1.22
CA ASN A 70 -16.96 19.19 -1.15
C ASN A 70 -16.82 18.22 -2.34
N ASN A 71 -15.93 18.48 -3.31
CA ASN A 71 -15.92 17.75 -4.57
C ASN A 71 -14.63 16.95 -4.80
N GLY A 72 -14.44 15.97 -3.92
CA GLY A 72 -13.65 14.79 -4.27
C GLY A 72 -13.51 13.79 -3.14
N GLY A 73 -13.18 14.29 -1.93
CA GLY A 73 -12.75 13.44 -0.81
C GLY A 73 -11.64 12.47 -1.20
N PRO A 74 -11.25 11.58 -0.29
CA PRO A 74 -10.44 10.42 -0.68
C PRO A 74 -11.13 9.55 -1.73
N GLY A 75 -10.31 8.86 -2.50
CA GLY A 75 -10.74 7.98 -3.57
C GLY A 75 -9.57 7.51 -4.41
N GLU A 76 -9.90 6.76 -5.44
CA GLU A 76 -8.89 6.15 -6.32
C GLU A 76 -7.83 5.35 -5.54
N PRO A 77 -8.24 4.45 -4.61
CA PRO A 77 -7.29 3.67 -3.83
C PRO A 77 -6.39 2.92 -4.79
N THR A 78 -5.10 3.17 -4.70
CA THR A 78 -4.09 2.67 -5.63
C THR A 78 -3.10 1.82 -4.88
N PHE A 79 -2.88 0.63 -5.41
CA PHE A 79 -1.94 -0.34 -4.92
C PHE A 79 -0.56 0.01 -5.47
N TYR A 80 0.46 0.03 -4.62
CA TYR A 80 1.85 0.30 -5.00
C TYR A 80 2.77 -0.78 -4.45
N ILE A 81 3.81 -1.09 -5.22
CA ILE A 81 4.87 -2.01 -4.82
C ILE A 81 6.21 -1.28 -4.80
N SER A 82 6.96 -1.48 -3.73
CA SER A 82 8.36 -1.07 -3.61
C SER A 82 9.26 -2.30 -3.44
N TYR A 83 10.40 -2.25 -4.13
CA TYR A 83 11.44 -3.29 -4.11
C TYR A 83 12.73 -2.81 -3.43
N ASP A 84 12.73 -1.60 -2.88
CA ASP A 84 13.90 -0.89 -2.35
C ASP A 84 13.61 -0.32 -0.95
N GLU A 85 12.92 -1.10 -0.10
CA GLU A 85 12.56 -0.71 1.28
C GLU A 85 11.77 0.60 1.38
N GLY A 86 10.88 0.84 0.41
CA GLY A 86 9.97 1.98 0.39
C GLY A 86 10.64 3.27 -0.01
N MET A 87 11.77 3.22 -0.72
CA MET A 87 12.43 4.40 -1.26
C MET A 87 11.72 4.88 -2.54
N THR A 88 11.30 3.93 -3.40
CA THR A 88 10.53 4.22 -4.61
C THR A 88 9.35 3.25 -4.79
N TRP A 89 8.27 3.76 -5.40
CA TRP A 89 6.99 3.07 -5.61
C TRP A 89 6.59 3.13 -7.09
N THR A 90 7.34 2.41 -7.94
CA THR A 90 7.22 2.51 -9.41
C THR A 90 6.15 1.63 -10.03
N ASN A 91 5.83 0.50 -9.40
CA ASN A 91 4.77 -0.40 -9.87
C ASN A 91 3.49 -0.09 -9.13
N LYS A 92 2.42 0.23 -9.88
CA LYS A 92 1.15 0.61 -9.28
C LYS A 92 -0.05 0.24 -10.13
N LYS A 93 -1.19 0.00 -9.47
CA LYS A 93 -2.47 -0.24 -10.13
C LYS A 93 -3.64 0.24 -9.28
N THR A 94 -4.52 1.03 -9.88
CA THR A 94 -5.71 1.55 -9.19
C THR A 94 -6.73 0.44 -8.99
N LEU A 95 -7.14 0.23 -7.74
CA LEU A 95 -8.11 -0.79 -7.34
C LEU A 95 -9.53 -0.41 -7.75
N TYR A 96 -9.88 0.86 -7.58
CA TYR A 96 -11.22 1.38 -7.81
C TYR A 96 -11.12 2.84 -8.25
N SER A 97 -11.85 3.26 -9.29
CA SER A 97 -11.68 4.61 -9.88
C SER A 97 -12.57 5.69 -9.26
N ASN A 98 -13.50 5.34 -8.36
CA ASN A 98 -14.42 6.30 -7.75
C ASN A 98 -14.08 6.61 -6.29
N ALA A 99 -15.00 7.26 -5.58
CA ALA A 99 -14.82 7.64 -4.18
C ALA A 99 -14.59 6.41 -3.29
N ALA A 100 -13.67 6.55 -2.35
CA ALA A 100 -13.29 5.51 -1.41
C ALA A 100 -12.71 6.15 -0.16
N GLY A 101 -12.87 5.50 0.98
CA GLY A 101 -12.34 5.97 2.25
C GLY A 101 -11.05 5.24 2.61
N TYR A 102 -11.09 4.54 3.73
CA TYR A 102 -9.96 3.82 4.29
C TYR A 102 -9.77 2.45 3.66
N SER A 103 -8.56 1.92 3.79
CA SER A 103 -8.24 0.54 3.42
C SER A 103 -7.25 -0.09 4.39
N SER A 104 -7.30 -1.42 4.52
CA SER A 104 -6.32 -2.24 5.23
C SER A 104 -5.99 -3.52 4.46
N LEU A 105 -4.75 -4.00 4.63
CA LEU A 105 -4.18 -5.12 3.90
C LEU A 105 -3.81 -6.26 4.85
N ALA A 106 -3.96 -7.49 4.38
CA ALA A 106 -3.47 -8.67 5.07
C ALA A 106 -2.89 -9.69 4.08
N ILE A 107 -1.87 -10.43 4.52
CA ILE A 107 -1.37 -11.59 3.78
C ILE A 107 -2.21 -12.81 4.19
N LEU A 108 -2.88 -13.42 3.23
CA LEU A 108 -3.71 -14.61 3.47
C LEU A 108 -2.85 -15.88 3.45
N LYS A 109 -3.41 -16.98 3.97
CA LYS A 109 -2.69 -18.27 4.12
C LYS A 109 -2.16 -18.84 2.81
N ASP A 110 -2.81 -18.54 1.69
CA ASP A 110 -2.40 -18.99 0.35
C ASP A 110 -1.45 -18.00 -0.34
N GLY A 111 -0.96 -16.99 0.38
CA GLY A 111 -0.05 -15.96 -0.14
C GLY A 111 -0.75 -14.83 -0.90
N SER A 112 -2.06 -14.92 -1.15
CA SER A 112 -2.81 -13.81 -1.72
C SER A 112 -2.96 -12.64 -0.74
N ILE A 113 -3.33 -11.48 -1.26
CA ILE A 113 -3.48 -10.25 -0.48
C ILE A 113 -4.97 -10.00 -0.27
N GLY A 114 -5.39 -10.05 0.99
CA GLY A 114 -6.71 -9.64 1.43
C GLY A 114 -6.76 -8.13 1.60
N ILE A 115 -7.86 -7.53 1.17
CA ILE A 115 -8.09 -6.08 1.25
C ILE A 115 -9.45 -5.86 1.89
N LEU A 116 -9.48 -5.06 2.96
CA LEU A 116 -10.71 -4.40 3.40
C LEU A 116 -10.66 -2.95 2.92
N ALA A 117 -11.70 -2.48 2.25
CA ALA A 117 -11.77 -1.11 1.75
C ALA A 117 -13.18 -0.53 1.81
N GLU A 118 -13.29 0.74 2.18
CA GLU A 118 -14.51 1.54 2.07
C GLU A 118 -14.64 2.04 0.63
N LEU A 119 -15.62 1.56 -0.14
CA LEU A 119 -15.79 1.93 -1.55
C LEU A 119 -17.15 2.57 -1.82
N GLY A 120 -17.23 3.39 -2.87
CA GLY A 120 -18.47 4.04 -3.33
C GLY A 120 -18.74 5.41 -2.69
N ASN A 121 -18.13 5.70 -1.54
CA ASN A 121 -18.18 7.01 -0.90
C ASN A 121 -16.88 7.26 -0.11
N SER A 122 -16.46 8.52 -0.01
CA SER A 122 -15.21 8.92 0.66
C SER A 122 -15.25 8.85 2.19
N TRP A 123 -16.42 9.03 2.81
CA TRP A 123 -16.54 9.20 4.26
C TRP A 123 -17.51 8.26 4.95
N ASN A 124 -18.34 7.54 4.18
CA ASN A 124 -19.34 6.59 4.67
C ASN A 124 -19.59 5.50 3.61
N GLY A 125 -18.52 5.01 2.98
CA GLY A 125 -18.63 3.94 2.00
C GLY A 125 -18.89 2.59 2.68
N PRO A 126 -19.70 1.68 2.10
CA PRO A 126 -19.74 0.30 2.57
C PRO A 126 -18.35 -0.34 2.51
N ILE A 127 -18.09 -1.27 3.44
CA ILE A 127 -16.84 -2.03 3.52
C ILE A 127 -16.95 -3.26 2.62
N TYR A 128 -15.97 -3.42 1.72
CA TYR A 128 -15.82 -4.60 0.89
C TYR A 128 -14.60 -5.40 1.32
N PHE A 129 -14.73 -6.72 1.32
CA PHE A 129 -13.57 -7.61 1.29
C PHE A 129 -13.26 -7.98 -0.16
N LEU A 130 -12.02 -7.70 -0.56
CA LEU A 130 -11.47 -8.05 -1.86
C LEU A 130 -10.23 -8.91 -1.66
N LYS A 131 -9.87 -9.64 -2.71
CA LYS A 131 -8.68 -10.48 -2.73
C LYS A 131 -7.96 -10.29 -4.05
N THR A 132 -6.65 -10.12 -3.99
CA THR A 132 -5.79 -9.96 -5.16
C THR A 132 -4.47 -10.70 -5.00
N SER A 133 -3.63 -10.67 -6.01
CA SER A 133 -2.25 -11.12 -5.97
C SER A 133 -1.31 -9.98 -6.39
N ILE A 134 -0.01 -10.14 -6.18
CA ILE A 134 0.95 -9.10 -6.59
C ILE A 134 1.04 -9.00 -8.12
N GLU A 135 0.86 -10.12 -8.82
CA GLU A 135 0.85 -10.25 -10.28
C GLU A 135 -0.25 -9.39 -10.92
N TRP A 136 -1.36 -9.18 -10.21
CA TRP A 136 -2.42 -8.29 -10.68
C TRP A 136 -1.90 -6.86 -10.87
N CYS A 137 -0.99 -6.40 -10.01
CA CYS A 137 -0.35 -5.08 -10.12
C CYS A 137 0.90 -5.11 -11.01
N ASN A 138 1.72 -6.16 -10.93
CA ASN A 138 2.93 -6.34 -11.74
C ASN A 138 3.03 -7.80 -12.21
N SER A 139 2.59 -8.10 -13.43
CA SER A 139 2.52 -9.46 -13.97
C SER A 139 3.87 -10.18 -14.09
N ASN A 140 4.97 -9.44 -14.01
CA ASN A 140 6.33 -9.99 -14.05
C ASN A 140 6.85 -10.39 -12.67
N ASP A 141 6.13 -10.07 -11.59
CA ASP A 141 6.52 -10.39 -10.23
C ASP A 141 5.75 -11.60 -9.71
N ASN A 142 6.42 -12.74 -9.65
CA ASN A 142 5.85 -14.03 -9.26
C ASN A 142 6.60 -14.57 -8.04
N PRO A 143 6.24 -14.17 -6.81
CA PRO A 143 6.92 -14.63 -5.61
C PRO A 143 6.64 -16.11 -5.36
N CYS A 144 7.69 -16.92 -5.47
CA CYS A 144 7.64 -18.31 -5.05
C CYS A 144 7.82 -18.40 -3.53
N SER A 145 6.88 -19.07 -2.85
CA SER A 145 7.06 -19.37 -1.43
C SER A 145 8.34 -20.20 -1.21
N PRO A 146 9.19 -19.85 -0.22
CA PRO A 146 10.40 -20.60 0.11
C PRO A 146 10.11 -22.07 0.46
N THR A 147 8.90 -22.38 0.94
CA THR A 147 8.46 -23.74 1.27
C THR A 147 8.23 -24.64 0.04
N ASN A 148 8.07 -24.06 -1.15
CA ASN A 148 7.91 -24.79 -2.41
C ASN A 148 9.24 -24.99 -3.17
N ALA A 149 10.35 -24.45 -2.66
CA ALA A 149 11.66 -24.57 -3.31
C ALA A 149 12.40 -25.89 -2.99
N ASN A 150 11.97 -26.63 -1.96
CA ASN A 150 12.68 -27.81 -1.45
C ASN A 150 12.06 -29.18 -1.81
N THR A 151 11.04 -29.25 -2.66
CA THR A 151 10.43 -30.53 -3.11
C THR A 151 11.02 -31.08 -4.42
N LYS A 152 12.22 -30.62 -4.83
CA LYS A 152 13.03 -31.31 -5.85
C LYS A 152 14.24 -31.97 -5.20
N LYS A 153 14.05 -33.18 -4.68
CA LYS A 153 15.08 -34.20 -4.54
C LYS A 153 14.47 -35.55 -4.88
#